data_AF-A0A5B8VG76-F1
#
_entry.id   AF-A0A5B8VG76-F1
#
_cell.length_a   1.000
_cell.length_b   1.000
_cell.length_c   1.000
_cell.angle_alpha   90.00
_cell.angle_beta   90.00
_cell.angle_gamma   90.00
#
_symmetry.space_group_name_H-M   'P 1'
#
loop_
_entity.id
_entity.type
_entity.pdbx_description
1 polymer ?
#
loop_
_entity_poly.entity_id
_entity_poly.type
_entity_poly.pdbx_seq_one_letter_code
_entity_poly.pdbx_strand_id
1 'polypeptide(L)'
;MLKVVSFQIADSIDIKQFKTAFTAEIYHEDSDELFYRMATQKFIYVFKYGIVCFLGYNEVESTAFIQVITPYCRNMQEERLNDEFDIETNANRYKLGYNKIELESADVESFRLIMLNVSQSVALDHYSQQTNILLEETNYHTQILEKKGKLDLSGINLKKYIGRTLNLKNRIAENLYIFDSPEETWEDENLNRLDIGLKKTFDLQSRFRTIQEGLGIVKENLELFKDLLQYRNSIVLEWIIIILIFVEVINLFIEKIFR
;
A
#
# COMPACT_ATOMS: atom_id res chain seq x y z
N MET A 1 13.49 -29.07 2.57
CA MET A 1 12.81 -27.87 3.07
C MET A 1 12.91 -26.83 1.98
N LEU A 2 11.78 -26.32 1.51
CA LEU A 2 11.72 -25.23 0.54
C LEU A 2 11.52 -23.92 1.31
N LYS A 3 11.97 -22.81 0.74
CA LYS A 3 11.87 -21.49 1.35
C LYS A 3 11.18 -20.55 0.39
N VAL A 4 10.16 -19.86 0.89
CA VAL A 4 9.52 -18.72 0.25
C VAL A 4 10.16 -17.45 0.80
N VAL A 5 10.53 -16.54 -0.10
CA VAL A 5 11.01 -15.20 0.28
C VAL A 5 10.30 -14.19 -0.61
N SER A 6 9.61 -13.23 0.01
CA SER A 6 8.90 -12.16 -0.70
C SER A 6 9.51 -10.80 -0.40
N PHE A 7 9.57 -9.91 -1.39
CA PHE A 7 10.19 -8.60 -1.28
C PHE A 7 9.28 -7.50 -1.84
N GLN A 8 9.09 -6.41 -1.08
CA GLN A 8 8.61 -5.14 -1.62
C GLN A 8 9.79 -4.40 -2.25
N ILE A 9 9.83 -4.34 -3.58
CA ILE A 9 10.96 -3.73 -4.33
C ILE A 9 10.63 -2.36 -4.91
N ALA A 10 9.35 -2.02 -5.08
CA ALA A 10 8.90 -0.79 -5.73
C ALA A 10 7.49 -0.38 -5.25
N ASP A 11 6.99 0.80 -5.64
CA ASP A 11 5.57 1.13 -5.42
C ASP A 11 4.65 0.38 -6.38
N SER A 12 5.13 0.12 -7.60
CA SER A 12 4.42 -0.66 -8.62
C SER A 12 5.38 -1.23 -9.65
N ILE A 13 4.94 -2.30 -10.31
CA ILE A 13 5.63 -2.97 -11.41
C ILE A 13 4.71 -2.94 -12.64
N ASP A 14 5.24 -2.53 -13.78
CA ASP A 14 4.54 -2.66 -15.07
C ASP A 14 4.60 -4.12 -15.54
N ILE A 15 3.70 -4.95 -14.99
CA ILE A 15 3.67 -6.39 -15.29
C ILE A 15 3.35 -6.68 -16.76
N LYS A 16 2.64 -5.78 -17.47
CA LYS A 16 2.32 -5.94 -18.90
C LYS A 16 3.57 -5.83 -19.76
N GLN A 17 4.39 -4.81 -19.50
CA GLN A 17 5.69 -4.67 -20.18
C GLN A 17 6.65 -5.78 -19.76
N PHE A 18 6.70 -6.11 -18.46
CA PHE A 18 7.57 -7.17 -17.96
C PHE A 18 7.25 -8.53 -18.60
N LYS A 19 5.97 -8.91 -18.69
CA LYS A 19 5.51 -10.14 -19.37
C LYS A 19 6.00 -10.23 -20.80
N THR A 20 6.03 -9.12 -21.52
CA THR A 20 6.46 -9.09 -22.92
C THR A 20 7.98 -9.33 -23.05
N ALA A 21 8.75 -8.89 -22.06
CA ALA A 21 10.21 -9.02 -22.05
C ALA A 21 10.71 -10.34 -21.42
N PHE A 22 9.98 -10.90 -20.45
CA PHE A 22 10.36 -12.10 -19.71
C PHE A 22 9.53 -13.31 -20.18
N THR A 23 10.08 -14.07 -21.13
CA THR A 23 9.39 -15.16 -21.86
C THR A 23 9.43 -16.52 -21.16
N ALA A 24 9.47 -16.55 -19.83
CA ALA A 24 9.42 -17.80 -19.08
C ALA A 24 8.01 -18.44 -19.09
N GLU A 25 7.90 -19.71 -18.70
CA GLU A 25 6.62 -20.41 -18.59
C GLU A 25 5.74 -19.77 -17.50
N ILE A 26 4.59 -19.26 -17.91
CA ILE A 26 3.57 -18.70 -17.01
C ILE A 26 2.59 -19.83 -16.67
N TYR A 27 2.41 -20.06 -15.38
CA TYR A 27 1.43 -21.01 -14.87
C TYR A 27 0.09 -20.32 -14.55
N HIS A 28 0.13 -19.11 -13.98
CA HIS A 28 -1.06 -18.30 -13.71
C HIS A 28 -0.78 -16.83 -14.01
N GLU A 29 -1.77 -16.11 -14.53
CA GLU A 29 -1.71 -14.66 -14.75
C GLU A 29 -3.10 -14.00 -14.69
N ASP A 30 -3.13 -12.75 -14.24
CA ASP A 30 -4.29 -11.87 -14.35
C ASP A 30 -3.86 -10.40 -14.60
N SER A 31 -4.72 -9.43 -14.27
CA SER A 31 -4.44 -8.00 -14.44
C SER A 31 -3.43 -7.41 -13.46
N ASP A 32 -3.11 -8.12 -12.39
CA ASP A 32 -2.39 -7.65 -11.22
C ASP A 32 -1.25 -8.60 -10.79
N GLU A 33 -1.18 -9.82 -11.32
CA GLU A 33 -0.18 -10.81 -10.96
C GLU A 33 0.32 -11.70 -12.11
N LEU A 34 1.57 -12.17 -11.99
CA LEU A 34 2.22 -13.11 -12.89
C LEU A 34 2.95 -14.19 -12.09
N PHE A 35 2.55 -15.45 -12.26
CA PHE A 35 3.13 -16.59 -11.58
C PHE A 35 3.86 -17.49 -12.58
N TYR A 36 5.19 -17.49 -12.48
CA TYR A 36 6.10 -18.20 -13.37
C TYR A 36 6.60 -19.51 -12.76
N ARG A 37 6.60 -20.55 -13.58
CA ARG A 37 7.22 -21.84 -13.27
C ARG A 37 8.57 -21.94 -13.94
N MET A 38 9.65 -21.99 -13.16
CA MET A 38 11.00 -22.14 -13.70
C MET A 38 11.52 -23.58 -13.65
N ALA A 39 11.11 -24.34 -12.63
CA ALA A 39 11.38 -25.77 -12.49
C ALA A 39 10.37 -26.41 -11.52
N THR A 40 10.51 -27.70 -11.21
CA THR A 40 9.59 -28.47 -10.36
C THR A 40 9.28 -27.83 -9.00
N GLN A 41 10.24 -27.12 -8.40
CA GLN A 41 10.10 -26.44 -7.10
C GLN A 41 10.78 -25.06 -7.12
N LYS A 42 10.72 -24.40 -8.27
CA LYS A 42 11.34 -23.08 -8.47
C LYS A 42 10.35 -22.16 -9.17
N PHE A 43 9.80 -21.22 -8.42
CA PHE A 43 8.73 -20.33 -8.88
C PHE A 43 9.06 -18.87 -8.59
N ILE A 44 8.57 -17.99 -9.46
CA ILE A 44 8.64 -16.55 -9.29
C ILE A 44 7.22 -16.02 -9.38
N TYR A 45 6.83 -15.18 -8.43
CA TYR A 45 5.53 -14.52 -8.41
C TYR A 45 5.76 -13.02 -8.41
N VAL A 46 5.27 -12.33 -9.43
CA VAL A 46 5.40 -10.89 -9.60
C VAL A 46 4.03 -10.26 -9.45
N PHE A 47 3.95 -9.22 -8.61
CA PHE A 47 2.73 -8.49 -8.37
C PHE A 47 2.87 -7.03 -8.82
N LYS A 48 1.84 -6.53 -9.48
CA LYS A 48 1.75 -5.15 -9.98
C LYS A 48 1.97 -4.09 -8.91
N TYR A 49 1.66 -4.41 -7.65
CA TYR A 49 1.85 -3.52 -6.50
C TYR A 49 3.26 -3.57 -5.88
N GLY A 50 4.26 -4.00 -6.65
CA GLY A 50 5.66 -3.79 -6.28
C GLY A 50 6.34 -4.97 -5.60
N ILE A 51 5.71 -6.14 -5.59
CA ILE A 51 6.22 -7.33 -4.91
C ILE A 51 6.78 -8.35 -5.89
N VAL A 52 7.89 -8.96 -5.50
CA VAL A 52 8.41 -10.18 -6.11
C VAL A 52 8.64 -11.24 -5.05
N CYS A 53 8.07 -12.41 -5.25
CA CYS A 53 8.16 -13.55 -4.36
C CYS A 53 8.84 -14.73 -5.06
N PHE A 54 9.69 -15.42 -4.32
CA PHE A 54 10.54 -16.48 -4.82
C PHE A 54 10.34 -17.75 -4.00
N LEU A 55 10.22 -18.89 -4.67
CA LEU A 55 10.33 -20.21 -4.06
C LEU A 55 11.56 -20.93 -4.63
N GLY A 56 12.43 -21.43 -3.76
CA GLY A 56 13.58 -22.24 -4.19
C GLY A 56 14.70 -21.43 -4.85
N TYR A 57 14.79 -20.14 -4.54
CA TYR A 57 15.89 -19.26 -4.95
C TYR A 57 16.83 -19.01 -3.77
N ASN A 58 18.12 -18.89 -4.05
CA ASN A 58 19.07 -18.32 -3.11
C ASN A 58 19.17 -16.78 -3.29
N GLU A 59 19.82 -16.11 -2.35
CA GLU A 59 19.93 -14.64 -2.33
C GLU A 59 20.58 -14.07 -3.61
N VAL A 60 21.55 -14.76 -4.20
CA VAL A 60 22.26 -14.33 -5.41
C VAL A 60 21.30 -14.36 -6.60
N GLU A 61 20.54 -15.46 -6.74
CA GLU A 61 19.56 -15.61 -7.82
C GLU A 61 18.42 -14.61 -7.68
N SER A 62 17.89 -14.41 -6.47
CA SER A 62 16.84 -13.40 -6.20
C SER A 62 17.34 -11.99 -6.52
N THR A 63 18.56 -11.65 -6.12
CA THR A 63 19.18 -10.35 -6.44
C THR A 63 19.36 -10.14 -7.94
N ALA A 64 19.83 -11.17 -8.66
CA ALA A 64 19.96 -11.11 -10.11
C ALA A 64 18.61 -10.88 -10.79
N PHE A 65 17.55 -11.56 -10.34
CA PHE A 65 16.21 -11.35 -10.87
C PHE A 65 15.68 -9.94 -10.57
N ILE A 66 15.91 -9.42 -9.35
CA ILE A 66 15.50 -8.05 -9.00
C ILE A 66 16.17 -7.01 -9.92
N GLN A 67 17.42 -7.23 -10.33
CA GLN A 67 18.09 -6.38 -11.31
C GLN A 67 17.41 -6.44 -12.69
N VAL A 68 16.97 -7.63 -13.13
CA VAL A 68 16.26 -7.81 -14.41
C VAL A 68 14.91 -7.11 -14.43
N ILE A 69 14.16 -7.13 -13.32
CA ILE A 69 12.82 -6.51 -13.23
C ILE A 69 12.86 -5.00 -12.94
N THR A 70 14.00 -4.47 -12.48
CA THR A 70 14.17 -3.05 -12.12
C THR A 70 13.71 -2.06 -13.20
N PRO A 71 13.97 -2.25 -14.51
CA PRO A 71 13.51 -1.32 -15.56
C PRO A 71 11.98 -1.15 -15.64
N TYR A 72 11.21 -2.09 -15.08
CA TYR A 72 9.74 -2.08 -15.09
C TYR A 72 9.15 -1.57 -13.77
N CYS A 73 9.99 -1.24 -12.80
CA CYS A 73 9.59 -0.76 -11.48
C CYS A 73 9.39 0.76 -11.47
N ARG A 74 8.39 1.23 -10.72
CA ARG A 74 8.19 2.66 -10.42
C ARG A 74 8.43 2.91 -8.93
N ASN A 75 9.20 3.96 -8.63
CA ASN A 75 9.63 4.31 -7.27
C ASN A 75 10.22 3.11 -6.53
N MET A 76 11.43 2.73 -6.92
CA MET A 76 12.14 1.61 -6.30
C MET A 76 12.43 1.92 -4.83
N GLN A 77 12.29 0.92 -3.97
CA GLN A 77 12.52 1.06 -2.54
C GLN A 77 13.99 0.83 -2.21
N GLU A 78 14.60 1.74 -1.44
CA GLU A 78 15.99 1.61 -0.98
C GLU A 78 16.13 0.50 0.07
N GLU A 79 15.23 0.50 1.07
CA GLU A 79 15.08 -0.56 2.05
C GLU A 79 13.95 -1.50 1.63
N ARG A 80 14.29 -2.76 1.35
CA ARG A 80 13.33 -3.77 0.90
C ARG A 80 12.74 -4.47 2.11
N LEU A 81 11.46 -4.23 2.36
CA LEU A 81 10.70 -5.10 3.25
C LEU A 81 10.68 -6.50 2.66
N ASN A 82 10.87 -7.49 3.53
CA ASN A 82 10.78 -8.89 3.16
C ASN A 82 10.13 -9.70 4.27
N ASP A 83 9.61 -10.86 3.87
CA ASP A 83 9.12 -11.89 4.76
C ASP A 83 9.54 -13.25 4.21
N GLU A 84 9.75 -14.21 5.10
CA GLU A 84 10.27 -15.53 4.79
C GLU A 84 9.38 -16.61 5.42
N PHE A 85 9.12 -17.68 4.65
CA PHE A 85 8.28 -18.75 5.12
C PHE A 85 8.77 -20.12 4.63
N ASP A 86 8.95 -21.04 5.56
CA ASP A 86 9.48 -22.37 5.28
C ASP A 86 8.37 -23.36 4.91
N ILE A 87 8.60 -24.16 3.89
CA ILE A 87 7.68 -25.22 3.44
C ILE A 87 8.37 -26.57 3.59
N GLU A 88 7.75 -27.44 4.38
CA GLU A 88 8.14 -28.82 4.59
C GLU A 88 7.13 -29.74 3.89
N THR A 89 7.53 -30.29 2.74
CA THR A 89 6.72 -31.24 1.95
C THR A 89 7.00 -32.69 2.34
N ASN A 90 6.02 -33.58 2.16
CA ASN A 90 6.08 -35.00 2.58
C ASN A 90 6.14 -35.17 4.11
N ALA A 91 5.49 -34.27 4.85
CA ALA A 91 5.33 -34.39 6.29
C ALA A 91 4.29 -35.47 6.64
N ASN A 92 4.35 -35.98 7.89
CA ASN A 92 3.40 -36.98 8.37
C ASN A 92 1.98 -36.43 8.62
N ARG A 93 1.83 -35.11 8.68
CA ARG A 93 0.55 -34.43 8.91
C ARG A 93 0.60 -32.98 8.45
N TYR A 94 -0.56 -32.44 8.10
CA TYR A 94 -0.74 -30.99 7.98
C TYR A 94 -0.49 -30.27 9.32
N LYS A 95 0.46 -29.33 9.35
CA LYS A 95 0.69 -28.44 10.50
C LYS A 95 1.16 -27.07 10.06
N LEU A 96 0.38 -26.04 10.42
CA LEU A 96 0.74 -24.65 10.19
C LEU A 96 1.35 -24.05 11.46
N GLY A 97 2.56 -23.50 11.35
CA GLY A 97 3.24 -22.74 12.38
C GLY A 97 3.41 -21.27 11.95
N TYR A 98 4.06 -20.47 12.81
CA TYR A 98 4.23 -19.03 12.56
C TYR A 98 5.10 -18.73 11.33
N ASN A 99 6.22 -19.42 11.16
CA ASN A 99 7.17 -19.17 10.05
C ASN A 99 7.34 -20.39 9.14
N LYS A 100 6.53 -21.44 9.34
CA LYS A 100 6.63 -22.65 8.55
C LYS A 100 5.31 -23.38 8.40
N ILE A 101 5.19 -24.15 7.32
CA ILE A 101 4.11 -25.08 7.10
C ILE A 101 4.64 -26.48 6.78
N GLU A 102 4.02 -27.49 7.38
CA GLU A 102 4.24 -28.91 7.12
C GLU A 102 3.04 -29.42 6.31
N LEU A 103 3.30 -29.95 5.11
CA LEU A 103 2.30 -30.45 4.16
C LEU A 103 2.59 -31.93 3.82
N GLU A 104 1.54 -32.74 3.81
CA GLU A 104 1.62 -34.16 3.39
C GLU A 104 1.98 -34.28 1.90
N SER A 105 1.38 -33.44 1.07
CA SER A 105 1.75 -33.22 -0.33
C SER A 105 1.51 -31.76 -0.68
N ALA A 106 2.28 -31.23 -1.63
CA ALA A 106 2.14 -29.87 -2.12
C ALA A 106 2.19 -29.89 -3.65
N ASP A 107 1.13 -29.37 -4.27
CA ASP A 107 1.04 -29.13 -5.69
C ASP A 107 1.35 -27.66 -6.02
N VAL A 108 1.23 -27.30 -7.29
CA VAL A 108 1.54 -25.95 -7.76
C VAL A 108 0.60 -24.91 -7.15
N GLU A 109 -0.69 -25.23 -6.98
CA GLU A 109 -1.66 -24.35 -6.33
C GLU A 109 -1.33 -24.11 -4.86
N SER A 110 -0.93 -25.15 -4.13
CA SER A 110 -0.46 -25.01 -2.74
C SER A 110 0.71 -24.04 -2.64
N PHE A 111 1.69 -24.14 -3.55
CA PHE A 111 2.82 -23.21 -3.58
C PHE A 111 2.38 -21.79 -3.94
N ARG A 112 1.50 -21.64 -4.92
CA ARG A 112 0.95 -20.34 -5.32
C ARG A 112 0.23 -19.67 -4.16
N LEU A 113 -0.64 -20.38 -3.43
CA LEU A 113 -1.36 -19.85 -2.27
C LEU A 113 -0.43 -19.42 -1.13
N ILE A 114 0.61 -20.21 -0.84
CA ILE A 114 1.61 -19.84 0.18
C ILE A 114 2.36 -18.58 -0.25
N MET A 115 2.88 -18.57 -1.49
CA MET A 115 3.62 -17.41 -2.01
C MET A 115 2.75 -16.16 -2.09
N LEU A 116 1.47 -16.31 -2.44
CA LEU A 116 0.47 -15.25 -2.44
C LEU A 116 0.36 -14.68 -1.02
N ASN A 117 -0.04 -15.49 -0.03
CA ASN A 117 -0.24 -15.05 1.36
C ASN A 117 1.01 -14.40 2.00
N VAL A 118 2.20 -14.94 1.76
CA VAL A 118 3.47 -14.32 2.20
C VAL A 118 3.67 -12.95 1.56
N SER A 119 3.34 -12.81 0.27
CA SER A 119 3.41 -11.52 -0.43
C SER A 119 2.42 -10.51 0.10
N GLN A 120 1.20 -10.93 0.47
CA GLN A 120 0.23 -10.04 1.11
C GLN A 120 0.71 -9.56 2.48
N SER A 121 1.40 -10.42 3.24
CA SER A 121 2.03 -10.04 4.52
C SER A 121 3.01 -8.88 4.32
N VAL A 122 3.89 -9.00 3.32
CA VAL A 122 4.86 -7.94 2.97
C VAL A 122 4.17 -6.67 2.46
N ALA A 123 3.13 -6.80 1.63
CA ALA A 123 2.35 -5.66 1.14
C ALA A 123 1.72 -4.87 2.29
N LEU A 124 1.16 -5.58 3.27
CA LEU A 124 0.56 -4.98 4.45
C LEU A 124 1.59 -4.28 5.33
N ASP A 125 2.83 -4.77 5.43
CA ASP A 125 3.89 -4.05 6.16
C ASP A 125 4.23 -2.74 5.46
N HIS A 126 4.35 -2.77 4.13
CA HIS A 126 4.58 -1.56 3.34
C HIS A 126 3.47 -0.53 3.55
N TYR A 127 2.21 -0.93 3.41
CA TYR A 127 1.08 -0.02 3.59
C TYR A 127 0.91 0.45 5.04
N SER A 128 1.23 -0.39 6.02
CA SER A 128 1.25 -0.03 7.43
C SER A 128 2.27 1.07 7.70
N GLN A 129 3.51 0.92 7.22
CA GLN A 129 4.54 1.95 7.34
C GLN A 129 4.12 3.28 6.72
N GLN A 130 3.59 3.25 5.48
CA GLN A 130 3.12 4.46 4.81
C GLN A 130 1.97 5.13 5.56
N THR A 131 1.04 4.35 6.11
CA THR A 131 -0.10 4.86 6.89
C THR A 131 0.36 5.49 8.20
N ASN A 132 1.33 4.87 8.89
CA ASN A 132 1.90 5.40 10.12
C ASN A 132 2.59 6.75 9.91
N ILE A 133 3.33 6.92 8.80
CA ILE A 133 3.92 8.22 8.43
C ILE A 133 2.84 9.29 8.30
N LEU A 134 1.73 8.99 7.61
CA LEU A 134 0.63 9.96 7.48
C LEU A 134 -0.04 10.24 8.84
N LEU A 135 -0.21 9.24 9.70
CA LEU A 135 -0.79 9.43 11.03
C LEU A 135 0.11 10.32 11.91
N GLU A 136 1.42 10.10 11.89
CA GLU A 136 2.40 10.91 12.63
C GLU A 136 2.39 12.36 12.15
N GLU A 137 2.41 12.59 10.83
CA GLU A 137 2.28 13.94 10.24
C GLU A 137 0.95 14.61 10.63
N THR A 138 -0.15 13.86 10.64
CA THR A 138 -1.47 14.36 11.06
C THR A 138 -1.45 14.77 12.52
N ASN A 139 -0.95 13.89 13.40
CA ASN A 139 -0.84 14.14 14.83
C ASN A 139 0.02 15.37 15.14
N TYR A 140 1.12 15.55 14.41
CA TYR A 140 1.95 16.75 14.52
C TYR A 140 1.16 18.03 14.25
N HIS A 141 0.37 18.07 13.17
CA HIS A 141 -0.46 19.24 12.85
C HIS A 141 -1.59 19.47 13.86
N THR A 142 -2.22 18.41 14.36
CA THR A 142 -3.26 18.49 15.40
C THR A 142 -2.70 19.03 16.72
N GLN A 143 -1.50 18.61 17.13
CA GLN A 143 -0.83 19.16 18.32
C GLN A 143 -0.49 20.65 18.17
N ILE A 144 -0.13 21.10 16.97
CA ILE A 144 0.10 22.53 16.74
C ILE A 144 -1.22 23.31 16.81
N LEU A 145 -2.29 22.76 16.25
CA LEU A 145 -3.62 23.36 16.35
C LEU A 145 -4.06 23.51 17.81
N GLU A 146 -3.89 22.47 18.62
CA GLU A 146 -4.16 22.51 20.07
C GLU A 146 -3.38 23.63 20.77
N LYS A 147 -2.07 23.73 20.53
CA LYS A 147 -1.19 24.69 21.24
C LYS A 147 -1.32 26.13 20.74
N LYS A 148 -1.51 26.34 19.43
CA LYS A 148 -1.47 27.66 18.79
C LYS A 148 -2.84 28.19 18.35
N GLY A 149 -3.89 27.36 18.37
CA GLY A 149 -5.22 27.69 17.85
C GLY A 149 -5.26 27.90 16.33
N LYS A 150 -4.20 27.51 15.61
CA LYS A 150 -4.09 27.66 14.15
C LYS A 150 -3.24 26.55 13.55
N LEU A 151 -3.55 26.20 12.30
CA LEU A 151 -2.73 25.28 11.51
C LEU A 151 -1.42 25.93 11.05
N ASP A 152 -0.35 25.17 11.18
CA ASP A 152 0.99 25.52 10.70
C ASP A 152 1.28 24.78 9.39
N LEU A 153 0.32 24.85 8.47
CA LEU A 153 0.39 24.21 7.15
C LEU A 153 -0.11 25.20 6.10
N SER A 154 0.68 25.38 5.03
CA SER A 154 0.27 26.22 3.91
C SER A 154 -0.84 25.53 3.11
N GLY A 155 -1.66 26.30 2.40
CA GLY A 155 -2.71 25.73 1.56
C GLY A 155 -2.17 24.84 0.44
N ILE A 156 -0.96 25.12 -0.06
CA ILE A 156 -0.30 24.27 -1.06
C ILE A 156 0.15 22.94 -0.43
N ASN A 157 0.76 22.99 0.75
CA ASN A 157 1.22 21.77 1.42
C ASN A 157 0.05 20.91 1.88
N LEU A 158 -1.06 21.50 2.34
CA LEU A 158 -2.27 20.75 2.65
C LEU A 158 -2.82 20.04 1.41
N LYS A 159 -2.89 20.70 0.26
CA LYS A 159 -3.34 20.07 -1.00
C LYS A 159 -2.44 18.91 -1.41
N LYS A 160 -1.11 19.08 -1.32
CA LYS A 160 -0.14 17.99 -1.58
C LYS A 160 -0.36 16.83 -0.61
N TYR A 161 -0.59 17.13 0.66
CA TYR A 161 -0.81 16.13 1.69
C TYR A 161 -2.10 15.34 1.43
N ILE A 162 -3.22 16.03 1.15
CA ILE A 162 -4.48 15.41 0.71
C ILE A 162 -4.24 14.51 -0.51
N GLY A 163 -3.51 15.00 -1.52
CA GLY A 163 -3.20 14.22 -2.72
C GLY A 163 -2.41 12.94 -2.42
N ARG A 164 -1.40 13.02 -1.54
CA ARG A 164 -0.62 11.84 -1.09
C ARG A 164 -1.49 10.83 -0.36
N THR A 165 -2.32 11.28 0.59
CA THR A 165 -3.25 10.41 1.32
C THR A 165 -4.25 9.73 0.39
N LEU A 166 -4.82 10.48 -0.57
CA LEU A 166 -5.73 9.92 -1.58
C LEU A 166 -5.02 8.90 -2.48
N ASN A 167 -3.80 9.19 -2.92
CA ASN A 167 -3.03 8.26 -3.75
C ASN A 167 -2.73 6.96 -2.98
N LEU A 168 -2.32 7.04 -1.71
CA LEU A 168 -2.09 5.85 -0.89
C LEU A 168 -3.38 5.05 -0.69
N LYS A 169 -4.48 5.73 -0.34
CA LYS A 169 -5.80 5.09 -0.20
C LYS A 169 -6.25 4.41 -1.48
N ASN A 170 -6.09 5.07 -2.63
CA ASN A 170 -6.44 4.49 -3.93
C ASN A 170 -5.55 3.30 -4.28
N ARG A 171 -4.24 3.36 -4.04
CA ARG A 171 -3.34 2.22 -4.21
C ARG A 171 -3.78 1.03 -3.36
N ILE A 172 -4.13 1.24 -2.09
CA ILE A 172 -4.61 0.16 -1.23
C ILE A 172 -5.95 -0.40 -1.73
N ALA A 173 -6.85 0.47 -2.21
CA ALA A 173 -8.15 0.07 -2.73
C ALA A 173 -8.09 -0.64 -4.10
N GLU A 174 -7.16 -0.27 -4.98
CA GLU A 174 -6.90 -0.99 -6.23
C GLU A 174 -6.38 -2.40 -5.96
N ASN A 175 -5.68 -2.57 -4.83
CA ASN A 175 -5.10 -3.82 -4.37
C ASN A 175 -5.98 -4.55 -3.35
N LEU A 176 -7.24 -4.12 -3.16
CA LEU A 176 -8.16 -4.68 -2.16
C LEU A 176 -8.49 -6.15 -2.42
N TYR A 177 -8.52 -6.55 -3.69
CA TYR A 177 -8.79 -7.93 -4.15
C TYR A 177 -7.74 -8.95 -3.70
N ILE A 178 -6.56 -8.48 -3.28
CA ILE A 178 -5.52 -9.37 -2.75
C ILE A 178 -6.07 -10.18 -1.56
N PHE A 179 -6.94 -9.62 -0.72
CA PHE A 179 -7.41 -10.34 0.47
C PHE A 179 -8.56 -11.31 0.23
N ASP A 180 -9.14 -11.31 -0.97
CA ASP A 180 -10.13 -12.32 -1.35
C ASP A 180 -9.45 -13.68 -1.49
N SER A 181 -10.19 -14.76 -1.26
CA SER A 181 -9.65 -16.10 -1.50
C SER A 181 -9.74 -16.39 -2.99
N PRO A 182 -8.65 -16.90 -3.63
CA PRO A 182 -8.69 -17.27 -5.04
C PRO A 182 -9.82 -18.26 -5.34
N GLU A 183 -10.38 -18.22 -6.56
CA GLU A 183 -11.54 -19.04 -6.94
C GLU A 183 -11.26 -20.55 -6.77
N GLU A 184 -10.02 -20.97 -6.94
CA GLU A 184 -9.58 -22.36 -6.78
C GLU A 184 -9.84 -22.87 -5.35
N THR A 185 -9.86 -21.99 -4.35
CA THR A 185 -10.17 -22.37 -2.96
C THR A 185 -11.65 -22.65 -2.75
N TRP A 186 -12.54 -22.30 -3.68
CA TRP A 186 -13.98 -22.58 -3.56
C TRP A 186 -14.30 -24.01 -3.96
N GLU A 187 -13.47 -24.60 -4.81
CA GLU A 187 -13.65 -25.95 -5.37
C GLU A 187 -12.83 -27.02 -4.61
N ASP A 188 -11.75 -26.62 -3.92
CA ASP A 188 -10.89 -27.53 -3.15
C ASP A 188 -10.85 -27.18 -1.64
N GLU A 189 -11.36 -28.11 -0.82
CA GLU A 189 -11.42 -27.97 0.64
C GLU A 189 -10.03 -27.88 1.29
N ASN A 190 -9.01 -28.55 0.74
CA ASN A 190 -7.64 -28.48 1.24
C ASN A 190 -7.02 -27.11 0.95
N LEU A 191 -7.21 -26.58 -0.26
CA LEU A 191 -6.75 -25.24 -0.64
C LEU A 191 -7.46 -24.17 0.19
N ASN A 192 -8.76 -24.31 0.43
CA ASN A 192 -9.52 -23.42 1.33
C ASN A 192 -8.96 -23.43 2.76
N ARG A 193 -8.71 -24.62 3.31
CA ARG A 193 -8.15 -24.77 4.65
C ARG A 193 -6.73 -24.18 4.75
N LEU A 194 -5.93 -24.33 3.70
CA LEU A 194 -4.61 -23.73 3.59
C LEU A 194 -4.70 -22.21 3.59
N ASP A 195 -5.52 -21.62 2.71
CA ASP A 195 -5.69 -20.17 2.58
C ASP A 195 -6.20 -19.53 3.89
N ILE A 196 -7.29 -20.05 4.46
CA ILE A 196 -7.82 -19.57 5.75
C ILE A 196 -6.76 -19.67 6.86
N GLY A 197 -6.00 -20.78 6.87
CA GLY A 197 -4.91 -20.97 7.82
C GLY A 197 -3.84 -19.89 7.69
N LEU A 198 -3.34 -19.67 6.48
CA LEU A 198 -2.30 -18.68 6.19
C LEU A 198 -2.78 -17.26 6.50
N LYS A 199 -3.98 -16.88 6.05
CA LYS A 199 -4.60 -15.58 6.35
C LYS A 199 -4.65 -15.29 7.84
N LYS A 200 -4.94 -16.32 8.65
CA LYS A 200 -4.94 -16.23 10.11
C LYS A 200 -3.52 -16.14 10.69
N THR A 201 -2.58 -16.95 10.21
CA THR A 201 -1.19 -16.93 10.70
C THR A 201 -0.51 -15.58 10.46
N PHE A 202 -0.78 -14.94 9.33
CA PHE A 202 -0.22 -13.62 9.00
C PHE A 202 -1.09 -12.43 9.47
N ASP A 203 -2.22 -12.70 10.15
CA ASP A 203 -3.19 -11.71 10.62
C ASP A 203 -3.67 -10.72 9.53
N LEU A 204 -3.78 -11.19 8.27
CA LEU A 204 -3.94 -10.33 7.10
C LEU A 204 -5.18 -9.42 7.19
N GLN A 205 -6.33 -9.98 7.59
CA GLN A 205 -7.58 -9.23 7.75
C GLN A 205 -7.51 -8.18 8.85
N SER A 206 -6.86 -8.50 9.98
CA SER A 206 -6.73 -7.59 11.11
C SER A 206 -5.84 -6.40 10.76
N ARG A 207 -4.67 -6.68 10.18
CA ARG A 207 -3.71 -5.66 9.73
C ARG A 207 -4.32 -4.75 8.67
N PHE A 208 -5.04 -5.32 7.70
CA PHE A 208 -5.77 -4.54 6.70
C PHE A 208 -6.79 -3.57 7.33
N ARG A 209 -7.59 -4.03 8.30
CA ARG A 209 -8.55 -3.18 9.00
C ARG A 209 -7.86 -2.04 9.74
N THR A 210 -6.75 -2.30 10.44
CA THR A 210 -5.98 -1.25 11.14
C THR A 210 -5.48 -0.17 10.18
N ILE A 211 -5.02 -0.56 8.99
CA ILE A 211 -4.61 0.39 7.94
C ILE A 211 -5.80 1.26 7.48
N GLN A 212 -6.97 0.65 7.23
CA GLN A 212 -8.17 1.40 6.83
C GLN A 212 -8.63 2.39 7.90
N GLU A 213 -8.63 1.97 9.18
CA GLU A 213 -8.96 2.83 10.31
C GLU A 213 -7.98 4.01 10.41
N GLY A 214 -6.67 3.74 10.29
CA GLY A 214 -5.64 4.77 10.29
C GLY A 214 -5.82 5.80 9.17
N LEU A 215 -6.06 5.34 7.94
CA LEU A 215 -6.35 6.23 6.81
C LEU A 215 -7.66 7.01 6.98
N GLY A 216 -8.66 6.42 7.65
CA GLY A 216 -9.89 7.09 8.05
C GLY A 216 -9.62 8.29 8.94
N ILE A 217 -8.83 8.11 10.00
CA ILE A 217 -8.42 9.18 10.93
C ILE A 217 -7.68 10.29 10.19
N VAL A 218 -6.72 9.95 9.31
CA VAL A 218 -5.99 10.94 8.50
C VAL A 218 -6.98 11.73 7.63
N LYS A 219 -7.90 11.05 6.95
CA LYS A 219 -8.89 11.70 6.07
C LYS A 219 -9.77 12.68 6.84
N GLU A 220 -10.31 12.27 7.99
CA GLU A 220 -11.17 13.12 8.83
C GLU A 220 -10.45 14.38 9.30
N ASN A 221 -9.18 14.25 9.73
CA ASN A 221 -8.38 15.41 10.12
C ASN A 221 -8.09 16.33 8.92
N LEU A 222 -7.81 15.77 7.74
CA LEU A 222 -7.60 16.56 6.53
C LEU A 222 -8.85 17.32 6.08
N GLU A 223 -10.04 16.75 6.25
CA GLU A 223 -11.31 17.44 6.00
C GLU A 223 -11.46 18.65 6.93
N LEU A 224 -11.19 18.47 8.24
CA LEU A 224 -11.17 19.57 9.20
C LEU A 224 -10.11 20.64 8.85
N PHE A 225 -8.91 20.22 8.46
CA PHE A 225 -7.84 21.15 8.09
C PHE A 225 -8.20 21.98 6.85
N LYS A 226 -8.86 21.36 5.88
CA LYS A 226 -9.35 22.02 4.66
C LYS A 226 -10.36 23.10 5.01
N ASP A 227 -11.30 22.81 5.89
CA ASP A 227 -12.36 23.74 6.30
C ASP A 227 -11.77 24.94 7.08
N LEU A 228 -10.81 24.71 7.99
CA LEU A 228 -10.09 25.78 8.69
C LEU A 228 -9.33 26.71 7.72
N LEU A 229 -8.68 26.15 6.70
CA LEU A 229 -8.01 26.97 5.69
C LEU A 229 -8.98 27.74 4.80
N GLN A 230 -10.11 27.14 4.43
CA GLN A 230 -11.15 27.82 3.65
C GLN A 230 -11.73 29.00 4.44
N TYR A 231 -12.01 28.81 5.72
CA TYR A 231 -12.45 29.88 6.61
C TYR A 231 -11.44 31.04 6.68
N ARG A 232 -10.15 30.72 6.86
CA ARG A 232 -9.08 31.74 6.87
C ARG A 232 -9.03 32.56 5.57
N ASN A 233 -9.16 31.90 4.42
CA ASN A 233 -9.16 32.59 3.13
C ASN A 233 -10.42 33.46 2.95
N SER A 234 -11.57 33.04 3.48
CA SER A 234 -12.80 33.83 3.48
C SER A 234 -12.65 35.13 4.27
N ILE A 235 -12.03 35.06 5.46
CA ILE A 235 -11.74 36.25 6.28
C ILE A 235 -10.86 37.24 5.53
N VAL A 236 -9.84 36.77 4.81
CA VAL A 236 -8.96 37.65 4.02
C VAL A 236 -9.74 38.38 2.94
N LEU A 237 -10.62 37.68 2.22
CA LEU A 237 -11.49 38.30 1.21
C LEU A 237 -12.43 39.34 1.84
N GLU A 238 -13.01 39.02 3.00
CA GLU A 238 -13.89 39.91 3.75
C GLU A 238 -13.17 41.21 4.12
N TRP A 239 -11.94 41.12 4.66
CA TRP A 239 -11.13 42.31 4.96
C TRP A 239 -10.81 43.14 3.72
N ILE A 240 -10.50 42.51 2.59
CA ILE A 240 -10.29 43.22 1.32
C ILE A 240 -11.54 44.02 0.95
N ILE A 241 -12.73 43.41 1.05
CA ILE A 241 -14.01 44.07 0.74
C ILE A 241 -14.26 45.25 1.71
N ILE A 242 -14.05 45.06 3.01
CA ILE A 242 -14.21 46.12 4.02
C ILE A 242 -13.28 47.30 3.73
N ILE A 243 -12.00 47.04 3.39
CA ILE A 243 -11.04 48.11 3.05
C ILE A 243 -11.47 48.86 1.79
N LEU A 244 -11.92 48.15 0.74
CA LEU A 244 -12.42 48.77 -0.48
C LEU A 244 -13.61 49.69 -0.21
N ILE A 245 -14.57 49.24 0.60
CA ILE A 245 -15.73 50.05 1.02
C ILE A 245 -15.28 51.27 1.84
N PHE A 246 -14.33 51.08 2.76
CA PHE A 246 -13.83 52.17 3.61
C PHE A 246 -13.14 53.27 2.80
N VAL A 247 -12.34 52.90 1.80
CA VAL A 247 -11.70 53.84 0.87
C VAL A 247 -12.75 54.63 0.08
N GLU A 248 -13.78 53.97 -0.44
CA GLU A 248 -14.89 54.61 -1.16
C GLU A 248 -15.62 55.64 -0.29
N VAL A 249 -15.93 55.26 0.96
CA VAL A 249 -16.60 56.13 1.92
C VAL A 249 -15.74 57.36 2.22
N ILE A 250 -14.43 57.19 2.44
CA ILE A 250 -13.51 58.33 2.64
C ILE A 250 -13.51 59.26 1.43
N ASN A 251 -13.46 58.73 0.21
CA ASN A 251 -13.47 59.54 -1.00
C ASN A 251 -14.75 60.39 -1.10
N LEU A 252 -15.91 59.79 -0.83
CA LEU A 252 -17.20 60.49 -0.79
C LEU A 252 -17.22 61.61 0.27
N PHE A 253 -16.61 61.40 1.43
CA PHE A 253 -16.50 62.44 2.46
C PHE A 253 -15.61 63.59 2.01
N ILE A 254 -14.45 63.31 1.39
CA ILE A 254 -13.53 64.34 0.89
C ILE A 254 -14.22 65.19 -0.17
N GLU A 255 -14.88 64.57 -1.16
CA GLU A 255 -15.62 65.29 -2.20
C GLU A 255 -16.70 66.21 -1.63
N LYS A 256 -17.35 65.81 -0.54
CA LYS A 256 -18.42 66.58 0.10
C LYS A 256 -17.90 67.72 0.99
N ILE A 257 -16.70 67.62 1.54
CA ILE A 257 -16.10 68.65 2.41
C ILE A 257 -15.38 69.73 1.58
N PHE A 258 -14.78 69.36 0.46
CA PHE A 258 -14.03 70.27 -0.42
C PHE A 258 -14.89 70.95 -1.50
N ARG A 259 -16.22 70.83 -1.42
CA ARG A 259 -17.19 71.44 -2.33
C ARG A 259 -18.17 72.30 -1.55
#